data_AF-A0A9N9NTD1-F1
#
_entry.id   AF-A0A9N9NTD1-F1
#
_cell.length_a   1.000
_cell.length_b   1.000
_cell.length_c   1.000
_cell.angle_alpha   90.00
_cell.angle_beta   90.00
_cell.angle_gamma   90.00
#
_symmetry.space_group_name_H-M   'P 1'
#
loop_
_entity.id
_entity.type
_entity.pdbx_description
1 polymer ?
#
loop_
_entity_poly.entity_id
_entity_poly.type
_entity_poly.pdbx_seq_one_letter_code
_entity_poly.pdbx_strand_id
1 'polypeptide(L)'
;MIKCSLKSEDADSEEIQILNHREWIYKLWDNLKYRNWDLTKFKDVHLIPTNRSTLRKLNTPKKIFSNENISINLRHIFEKFGGVFVEHEFDVGRISRWNKITSYIIKPDDIISVLGSFRADTSYPRNLSQTTLQTYEASTLANHLSNHLRLVNKVQIMNYIEVIKYLSIFFEVDHDSPISLLPENTNWYLLPRNEENTCGKIIYPRNMGKFLNTSSQNLSYILEDIIKITRLDSYVYWQKYVIPYLGSQQQAVIDKVVDSLFDRLPFLLDHDVNLKDVLGRTSFVPVGTYKMSQQQEMPARVKLVKPTELFDPEDMTVVGLFFEEEQVFPAGRYGIPRNKFSNKFFSNLKLLGMKSDLSSND
;
A
#
# COMPACT_ATOMS: atom_id res chain seq x y z
N MET A 1 29.41 -43.74 17.48
CA MET A 1 30.43 -42.86 16.85
C MET A 1 29.85 -41.56 16.27
N ILE A 2 28.69 -41.56 15.61
CA ILE A 2 28.08 -40.34 14.99
C ILE A 2 27.70 -39.23 16.00
N LYS A 3 27.35 -39.59 17.25
CA LYS A 3 26.85 -38.63 18.26
C LYS A 3 27.92 -37.64 18.78
N CYS A 4 29.21 -37.96 18.64
CA CYS A 4 30.30 -37.11 19.13
C CYS A 4 30.79 -36.10 18.08
N SER A 5 30.56 -36.36 16.79
CA SER A 5 30.99 -35.50 15.68
C SER A 5 29.94 -34.47 15.26
N LEU A 6 28.71 -34.58 15.76
CA LEU A 6 27.57 -33.70 15.44
C LEU A 6 27.12 -32.83 16.62
N LYS A 7 27.84 -32.85 17.74
CA LYS A 7 27.69 -31.85 18.79
C LYS A 7 28.74 -30.77 18.54
N SER A 8 28.35 -29.65 17.94
CA SER A 8 29.17 -28.44 17.98
C SER A 8 29.38 -28.00 19.43
N GLU A 9 30.47 -27.28 19.67
CA GLU A 9 30.85 -26.68 20.96
C GLU A 9 29.81 -25.69 21.51
N ASP A 10 28.84 -25.28 20.68
CA ASP A 10 27.69 -24.47 21.08
C ASP A 10 26.41 -25.31 20.98
N ALA A 11 25.86 -25.73 22.12
CA ALA A 11 24.63 -26.51 22.20
C ALA A 11 23.43 -25.74 21.62
N ASP A 12 23.53 -24.42 21.55
CA ASP A 12 22.49 -23.50 21.09
C ASP A 12 22.52 -23.22 19.58
N SER A 13 23.57 -23.65 18.87
CA SER A 13 23.63 -23.43 17.42
C SER A 13 22.59 -24.26 16.66
N GLU A 14 21.75 -23.59 15.88
CA GLU A 14 20.76 -24.23 15.01
C GLU A 14 21.40 -24.95 13.82
N GLU A 15 22.56 -24.46 13.36
CA GLU A 15 23.28 -24.95 12.18
C GLU A 15 24.74 -25.28 12.51
N ILE A 16 25.28 -26.32 11.85
CA ILE A 16 26.70 -26.65 11.87
C ILE A 16 27.26 -26.69 10.47
N GLN A 17 28.48 -26.19 10.30
CA GLN A 17 29.19 -26.28 9.03
C GLN A 17 29.55 -27.73 8.72
N ILE A 18 29.42 -28.13 7.45
CA ILE A 18 29.94 -29.40 6.96
C ILE A 18 31.09 -29.12 6.00
N LEU A 19 32.27 -29.66 6.32
CA LEU A 19 33.37 -29.74 5.37
C LEU A 19 33.14 -30.91 4.38
N ASN A 20 33.71 -30.80 3.18
CA ASN A 20 33.48 -31.68 2.02
C ASN A 20 33.26 -33.17 2.34
N HIS A 21 32.44 -33.82 1.51
CA HIS A 21 31.90 -35.20 1.57
C HIS A 21 30.55 -35.35 2.32
N ARG A 22 29.44 -35.09 1.61
CA ARG A 22 28.05 -35.20 2.09
C ARG A 22 27.39 -36.56 1.86
N GLU A 23 28.08 -37.53 1.26
CA GLU A 23 27.47 -38.83 0.96
C GLU A 23 26.97 -39.58 2.20
N TRP A 24 27.62 -39.39 3.34
CA TRP A 24 27.23 -40.07 4.57
C TRP A 24 25.86 -39.59 5.07
N ILE A 25 25.52 -38.30 4.91
CA ILE A 25 24.22 -37.79 5.37
C ILE A 25 23.10 -38.41 4.53
N TYR A 26 23.34 -38.56 3.23
CA TYR A 26 22.42 -39.21 2.31
C TYR A 26 22.21 -40.70 2.65
N LYS A 27 23.29 -41.45 2.91
CA LYS A 27 23.21 -42.86 3.34
C LYS A 27 22.49 -43.02 4.70
N LEU A 28 22.70 -42.08 5.63
CA LEU A 28 21.99 -42.07 6.90
C LEU A 28 20.49 -41.89 6.70
N TRP A 29 20.08 -40.93 5.88
CA TRP A 29 18.66 -40.70 5.60
C TRP A 29 17.99 -41.86 4.87
N ASP A 30 18.66 -42.50 3.92
CA ASP A 30 18.15 -43.72 3.28
C ASP A 30 17.87 -44.80 4.32
N ASN A 31 18.77 -44.97 5.30
CA ASN A 31 18.59 -45.94 6.39
C ASN A 31 17.44 -45.55 7.32
N LEU A 32 17.34 -44.27 7.70
CA LEU A 32 16.27 -43.76 8.56
C LEU A 32 14.90 -43.99 7.92
N LYS A 33 14.79 -43.70 6.62
CA LYS A 33 13.59 -43.91 5.82
C LYS A 33 13.27 -45.39 5.65
N TYR A 34 14.24 -46.21 5.24
CA TYR A 34 14.08 -47.65 5.04
C TYR A 34 13.56 -48.36 6.30
N ARG A 35 14.10 -47.98 7.46
CA ARG A 35 13.70 -48.53 8.77
C ARG A 35 12.48 -47.84 9.38
N ASN A 36 11.91 -46.84 8.69
CA ASN A 36 10.78 -46.04 9.15
C ASN A 36 10.96 -45.50 10.59
N TRP A 37 12.15 -44.99 10.91
CA TRP A 37 12.47 -44.50 12.25
C TRP A 37 11.52 -43.37 12.71
N ASP A 38 11.42 -43.22 14.02
CA ASP A 38 10.74 -42.09 14.66
C ASP A 38 11.71 -40.90 14.76
N LEU A 39 11.47 -39.87 13.96
CA LEU A 39 12.31 -38.66 13.90
C LEU A 39 12.25 -37.82 15.18
N THR A 40 11.25 -38.04 16.05
CA THR A 40 11.16 -37.30 17.32
C THR A 40 12.35 -37.59 18.25
N LYS A 41 13.01 -38.74 18.08
CA LYS A 41 14.22 -39.14 18.81
C LYS A 41 15.49 -38.42 18.37
N PHE A 42 15.42 -37.69 17.25
CA PHE A 42 16.55 -37.00 16.63
C PHE A 42 16.35 -35.48 16.58
N LYS A 43 15.39 -34.94 17.34
CA LYS A 43 15.02 -33.52 17.33
C LYS A 43 16.22 -32.58 17.46
N ASP A 44 17.15 -32.88 18.35
CA ASP A 44 18.29 -32.00 18.63
C ASP A 44 19.54 -32.31 17.79
N VAL A 45 19.42 -33.21 16.81
CA VAL A 45 20.52 -33.62 15.94
C VAL A 45 20.46 -32.85 14.64
N HIS A 46 21.59 -32.28 14.22
CA HIS A 46 21.74 -31.65 12.91
C HIS A 46 21.74 -32.71 11.81
N LEU A 47 20.63 -32.78 11.08
CA LEU A 47 20.40 -33.83 10.08
C LEU A 47 19.94 -33.28 8.73
N ILE A 48 19.35 -32.09 8.65
CA ILE A 48 18.85 -31.57 7.38
C ILE A 48 19.96 -30.77 6.70
N PRO A 49 20.48 -31.19 5.54
CA PRO A 49 21.41 -30.41 4.76
C PRO A 49 20.74 -29.19 4.13
N THR A 50 21.43 -28.06 4.15
CA THR A 50 20.93 -26.78 3.64
C THR A 50 21.67 -26.37 2.37
N ASN A 51 21.10 -25.39 1.66
CA ASN A 51 21.75 -24.73 0.52
C ASN A 51 22.99 -23.89 0.90
N ARG A 52 23.32 -23.78 2.19
CA ARG A 52 24.46 -23.00 2.72
C ARG A 52 25.64 -23.87 3.14
N SER A 53 25.64 -25.15 2.78
CA SER A 53 26.67 -26.11 3.19
C SER A 53 26.67 -26.42 4.70
N THR A 54 25.52 -26.27 5.35
CA THR A 54 25.33 -26.57 6.77
C THR A 54 24.40 -27.76 6.97
N LEU A 55 24.46 -28.41 8.15
CA LEU A 55 23.35 -29.21 8.67
C LEU A 55 22.59 -28.39 9.69
N ARG A 56 21.27 -28.49 9.63
CA ARG A 56 20.38 -27.90 10.63
C ARG A 56 19.71 -28.96 11.48
N LYS A 57 19.45 -28.63 12.75
CA LYS A 57 18.66 -29.46 13.65
C LYS A 57 17.24 -29.69 13.11
N LEU A 58 16.64 -30.82 13.45
CA LEU A 58 15.23 -31.08 13.14
C LEU A 58 14.31 -30.14 13.94
N ASN A 59 14.62 -29.90 15.21
CA ASN A 59 13.85 -29.03 16.09
C ASN A 59 14.49 -27.65 16.15
N THR A 60 14.11 -26.79 15.20
CA THR A 60 14.46 -25.37 15.22
C THR A 60 13.20 -24.52 15.23
N PRO A 61 13.18 -23.41 16.01
CA PRO A 61 12.11 -22.41 15.94
C PRO A 61 11.92 -21.91 14.50
N LYS A 62 13.03 -21.62 13.82
CA LYS A 62 13.05 -21.24 12.42
C LYS A 62 13.21 -22.48 11.56
N LYS A 63 12.15 -22.86 10.86
CA LYS A 63 12.15 -24.06 10.02
C LYS A 63 12.85 -23.79 8.68
N ILE A 64 13.08 -24.87 7.95
CA ILE A 64 13.75 -24.86 6.64
C ILE A 64 12.71 -24.99 5.56
N PHE A 65 12.89 -24.30 4.44
CA PHE A 65 11.99 -24.33 3.31
C PHE A 65 12.38 -25.41 2.29
N SER A 66 11.38 -26.05 1.72
CA SER A 66 11.54 -26.87 0.53
C SER A 66 11.76 -26.01 -0.71
N ASN A 67 12.45 -26.56 -1.68
CA ASN A 67 12.69 -26.10 -3.03
C ASN A 67 11.55 -26.52 -3.98
N GLU A 68 10.62 -27.36 -3.53
CA GLU A 68 9.44 -27.74 -4.32
C GLU A 68 8.54 -26.53 -4.58
N ASN A 69 8.09 -26.39 -5.83
CA ASN A 69 7.09 -25.42 -6.30
C ASN A 69 7.42 -23.93 -6.02
N ILE A 70 8.68 -23.59 -5.76
CA ILE A 70 9.10 -22.20 -5.54
C ILE A 70 9.96 -21.68 -6.68
N SER A 71 9.66 -20.47 -7.15
CA SER A 71 10.49 -19.77 -8.14
C SER A 71 11.81 -19.30 -7.52
N ILE A 72 12.84 -19.13 -8.37
CA ILE A 72 14.14 -18.58 -7.94
C ILE A 72 13.97 -17.20 -7.29
N ASN A 73 13.08 -16.37 -7.84
CA ASN A 73 12.79 -15.03 -7.30
C ASN A 73 12.21 -15.12 -5.88
N LEU A 74 11.20 -15.97 -5.66
CA LEU A 74 10.60 -16.16 -4.33
C LEU A 74 11.60 -16.73 -3.32
N ARG A 75 12.48 -17.64 -3.77
CA ARG A 75 13.56 -18.18 -2.93
C ARG A 75 14.46 -17.06 -2.41
N HIS A 76 14.96 -16.21 -3.32
CA HIS A 76 15.80 -15.07 -2.95
C HIS A 76 15.09 -14.12 -1.98
N ILE A 77 13.80 -13.85 -2.21
CA ILE A 77 12.99 -13.01 -1.33
C ILE A 77 12.88 -13.64 0.08
N PHE A 78 12.61 -14.95 0.17
CA PHE A 78 12.51 -15.63 1.46
C PHE A 78 13.85 -15.61 2.20
N GLU A 79 14.96 -15.79 1.49
CA GLU A 79 16.31 -15.70 2.05
C GLU A 79 16.62 -14.31 2.63
N LYS A 80 16.13 -13.22 2.00
CA LYS A 80 16.25 -11.86 2.55
C LYS A 80 15.57 -11.72 3.91
N PHE A 81 14.43 -12.39 4.12
CA PHE A 81 13.75 -12.47 5.42
C PHE A 81 14.38 -13.49 6.39
N GLY A 82 15.55 -14.01 6.03
CA GLY A 82 16.31 -14.98 6.80
C GLY A 82 16.03 -16.43 6.43
N GLY A 83 15.15 -16.72 5.47
CA GLY A 83 14.81 -18.08 5.08
C GLY A 83 16.03 -18.92 4.69
N VAL A 84 15.99 -20.20 5.05
CA VAL A 84 17.02 -21.19 4.72
C VAL A 84 16.35 -22.31 3.97
N PHE A 85 16.94 -22.75 2.87
CA PHE A 85 16.39 -23.80 2.03
C PHE A 85 17.16 -25.10 2.22
N VAL A 86 16.45 -26.20 2.05
CA VAL A 86 17.04 -27.54 2.00
C VAL A 86 18.02 -27.60 0.80
N GLU A 87 19.05 -28.43 0.88
CA GLU A 87 19.88 -28.73 -0.29
C GLU A 87 19.05 -29.32 -1.44
N HIS A 88 19.19 -28.79 -2.65
CA HIS A 88 18.30 -29.13 -3.77
C HIS A 88 18.26 -30.63 -4.10
N GLU A 89 19.42 -31.29 -4.14
CA GLU A 89 19.51 -32.74 -4.41
C GLU A 89 18.83 -33.59 -3.33
N PHE A 90 18.93 -33.15 -2.08
CA PHE A 90 18.32 -33.81 -0.95
C PHE A 90 16.80 -33.71 -0.99
N ASP A 91 16.30 -32.53 -1.34
CA ASP A 91 14.88 -32.21 -1.40
C ASP A 91 14.17 -33.02 -2.48
N VAL A 92 14.64 -32.90 -3.73
CA VAL A 92 14.02 -33.53 -4.92
C VAL A 92 14.14 -35.06 -4.90
N GLY A 93 15.27 -35.60 -4.42
CA GLY A 93 15.62 -37.00 -4.65
C GLY A 93 15.16 -37.99 -3.59
N ARG A 94 15.18 -37.60 -2.30
CA ARG A 94 15.19 -38.60 -1.21
C ARG A 94 14.02 -38.47 -0.25
N ILE A 95 13.54 -37.25 -0.02
CA ILE A 95 12.85 -36.92 1.22
C ILE A 95 11.55 -36.13 1.04
N SER A 96 11.36 -35.37 -0.03
CA SER A 96 10.14 -34.56 -0.18
C SER A 96 8.83 -35.35 -0.16
N ARG A 97 8.91 -36.68 -0.34
CA ARG A 97 7.77 -37.62 -0.27
C ARG A 97 7.66 -38.41 1.05
N TRP A 98 8.59 -38.27 1.99
CA TRP A 98 8.47 -38.95 3.29
C TRP A 98 7.65 -38.09 4.26
N ASN A 99 6.41 -38.48 4.50
CA ASN A 99 5.45 -37.76 5.35
C ASN A 99 5.96 -37.43 6.78
N LYS A 100 6.92 -38.19 7.33
CA LYS A 100 7.47 -37.91 8.66
C LYS A 100 8.36 -36.66 8.69
N ILE A 101 8.89 -36.21 7.54
CA ILE A 101 9.76 -35.04 7.49
C ILE A 101 9.00 -33.72 7.26
N THR A 102 7.75 -33.79 6.81
CA THR A 102 6.96 -32.61 6.45
C THR A 102 6.64 -31.72 7.65
N SER A 103 6.78 -32.22 8.88
CA SER A 103 6.67 -31.41 10.09
C SER A 103 7.87 -30.48 10.32
N TYR A 104 9.02 -30.79 9.72
CA TYR A 104 10.30 -30.09 9.92
C TYR A 104 10.68 -29.20 8.72
N ILE A 105 10.20 -29.53 7.52
CA ILE A 105 10.42 -28.76 6.29
C ILE A 105 9.11 -28.09 5.88
N ILE A 106 9.15 -26.76 5.73
CA ILE A 106 8.02 -25.97 5.28
C ILE A 106 7.93 -26.02 3.76
N LYS A 107 6.73 -26.31 3.25
CA LYS A 107 6.41 -26.10 1.85
C LYS A 107 6.10 -24.61 1.62
N PRO A 108 6.71 -23.94 0.63
CA PRO A 108 6.47 -22.51 0.37
C PRO A 108 5.00 -22.13 0.14
N ASP A 109 4.19 -23.09 -0.33
CA ASP A 109 2.74 -22.92 -0.55
C ASP A 109 1.92 -22.96 0.76
N ASP A 110 2.47 -23.51 1.86
CA ASP A 110 1.88 -23.44 3.19
C ASP A 110 2.21 -22.09 3.83
N ILE A 111 1.43 -21.08 3.44
CA ILE A 111 1.70 -19.69 3.80
C ILE A 111 1.61 -19.44 5.30
N ILE A 112 0.83 -20.23 6.05
CA ILE A 112 0.76 -20.12 7.51
C ILE A 112 2.06 -20.57 8.15
N SER A 113 2.60 -21.70 7.71
CA SER A 113 3.92 -22.14 8.16
C SER A 113 5.02 -21.15 7.77
N VAL A 114 4.97 -20.59 6.55
CA VAL A 114 5.92 -19.55 6.09
C VAL A 114 5.89 -18.33 7.01
N LEU A 115 4.72 -17.73 7.23
CA LEU A 115 4.56 -16.58 8.13
C LEU A 115 4.96 -16.91 9.57
N GLY A 116 4.65 -18.12 10.03
CA GLY A 116 5.09 -18.64 11.32
C GLY A 116 6.61 -18.73 11.45
N SER A 117 7.30 -19.18 10.40
CA SER A 117 8.76 -19.25 10.40
C SER A 117 9.41 -17.87 10.39
N PHE A 118 8.83 -16.89 9.68
CA PHE A 118 9.33 -15.51 9.73
C PHE A 118 9.14 -14.87 11.09
N ARG A 119 8.02 -15.17 11.77
CA ARG A 119 7.75 -14.72 13.14
C ARG A 119 8.65 -15.37 14.18
N ALA A 120 9.05 -16.61 13.95
CA ALA A 120 9.92 -17.37 14.85
C ALA A 120 11.41 -17.02 14.72
N ASP A 121 11.79 -16.14 13.78
CA ASP A 121 13.16 -15.65 13.66
C ASP A 121 13.56 -14.86 14.92
N THR A 122 14.79 -15.08 15.41
CA THR A 122 15.30 -14.45 16.63
C THR A 122 15.41 -12.93 16.52
N SER A 123 15.48 -12.40 15.30
CA SER A 123 15.53 -10.97 15.03
C SER A 123 14.16 -10.34 14.79
N TYR A 124 13.05 -11.10 14.86
CA TYR A 124 11.71 -10.57 14.65
C TYR A 124 11.37 -9.41 15.61
N PRO A 125 10.78 -8.30 15.13
CA PRO A 125 10.30 -8.07 13.76
C PRO A 125 11.35 -7.48 12.79
N ARG A 126 12.60 -7.28 13.21
CA ARG A 126 13.65 -6.61 12.41
C ARG A 126 13.98 -7.35 11.12
N ASN A 127 13.93 -8.70 11.10
CA ASN A 127 14.09 -9.47 9.86
C ASN A 127 13.10 -9.04 8.77
N LEU A 128 11.92 -8.58 9.14
CA LEU A 128 10.91 -8.11 8.19
C LEU A 128 10.99 -6.60 8.01
N SER A 129 11.02 -5.84 9.11
CA SER A 129 10.90 -4.38 9.06
C SER A 129 12.12 -3.67 8.51
N GLN A 130 13.32 -4.27 8.58
CA GLN A 130 14.56 -3.70 8.03
C GLN A 130 14.89 -4.26 6.64
N THR A 131 14.11 -5.21 6.15
CA THR A 131 14.32 -5.81 4.83
C THR A 131 13.60 -4.98 3.77
N THR A 132 14.39 -4.30 2.95
CA THR A 132 13.89 -3.54 1.80
C THR A 132 13.77 -4.47 0.58
N LEU A 133 12.60 -4.48 -0.03
CA LEU A 133 12.35 -5.16 -1.28
C LEU A 133 12.39 -4.17 -2.45
N GLN A 134 12.75 -4.66 -3.63
CA GLN A 134 12.53 -3.94 -4.88
C GLN A 134 11.06 -4.07 -5.30
N THR A 135 10.55 -3.16 -6.13
CA THR A 135 9.14 -3.10 -6.55
C THR A 135 8.64 -4.43 -7.15
N TYR A 136 9.46 -5.09 -7.98
CA TYR A 136 9.10 -6.40 -8.54
C TYR A 136 9.14 -7.52 -7.49
N GLU A 137 10.03 -7.45 -6.50
CA GLU A 137 10.10 -8.42 -5.40
C GLU A 137 8.88 -8.32 -4.49
N ALA A 138 8.52 -7.09 -4.13
CA ALA A 138 7.30 -6.78 -3.37
C ALA A 138 6.05 -7.32 -4.10
N SER A 139 5.95 -7.06 -5.40
CA SER A 139 4.84 -7.55 -6.23
C SER A 139 4.81 -9.07 -6.31
N THR A 140 5.97 -9.71 -6.47
CA THR A 140 6.09 -11.17 -6.52
C THR A 140 5.65 -11.81 -5.20
N LEU A 141 6.08 -11.24 -4.06
CA LEU A 141 5.70 -11.72 -2.74
C LEU A 141 4.22 -11.48 -2.45
N ALA A 142 3.69 -10.31 -2.79
CA ALA A 142 2.26 -10.00 -2.61
C ALA A 142 1.37 -10.96 -3.42
N ASN A 143 1.77 -11.31 -4.64
CA ASN A 143 1.06 -12.29 -5.47
C ASN A 143 1.08 -13.68 -4.83
N HIS A 144 2.24 -14.14 -4.37
CA HIS A 144 2.38 -15.42 -3.66
C HIS A 144 1.48 -15.46 -2.41
N LEU A 145 1.59 -14.44 -1.55
CA LEU A 145 0.77 -14.30 -0.34
C LEU A 145 -0.72 -14.33 -0.66
N SER A 146 -1.18 -13.50 -1.60
CA SER A 146 -2.60 -13.42 -1.97
C SER A 146 -3.15 -14.77 -2.43
N ASN A 147 -2.44 -15.45 -3.33
CA ASN A 147 -2.88 -16.73 -3.90
C ASN A 147 -3.06 -17.80 -2.82
N HIS A 148 -2.13 -17.90 -1.88
CA HIS A 148 -2.18 -18.93 -0.84
C HIS A 148 -3.07 -18.53 0.35
N LEU A 149 -3.15 -17.24 0.71
CA LEU A 149 -4.05 -16.76 1.77
C LEU A 149 -5.53 -16.97 1.43
N ARG A 150 -5.90 -16.99 0.15
CA ARG A 150 -7.26 -17.32 -0.30
C ARG A 150 -7.68 -18.76 0.01
N LEU A 151 -6.72 -19.66 0.15
CA LEU A 151 -6.96 -21.09 0.40
C LEU A 151 -7.00 -21.44 1.90
N VAL A 152 -6.66 -20.48 2.77
CA VAL A 152 -6.50 -20.70 4.20
C VAL A 152 -7.73 -20.23 4.98
N ASN A 153 -8.02 -20.90 6.10
CA ASN A 153 -9.07 -20.49 7.02
C ASN A 153 -8.75 -19.12 7.65
N LYS A 154 -9.68 -18.17 7.55
CA LYS A 154 -9.55 -16.80 8.08
C LYS A 154 -9.15 -16.75 9.56
N VAL A 155 -9.61 -17.68 10.39
CA VAL A 155 -9.27 -17.72 11.83
C VAL A 155 -7.77 -17.94 12.03
N GLN A 156 -7.13 -18.78 11.20
CA GLN A 156 -5.69 -19.00 11.28
C GLN A 156 -4.91 -17.76 10.84
N ILE A 157 -5.40 -17.03 9.83
CA ILE A 157 -4.76 -15.84 9.29
C ILE A 157 -4.68 -14.72 10.34
N MET A 158 -5.70 -14.59 11.21
CA MET A 158 -5.74 -13.56 12.26
C MET A 158 -4.47 -13.54 13.12
N ASN A 159 -3.86 -14.69 13.39
CA ASN A 159 -2.65 -14.81 14.20
C ASN A 159 -1.38 -14.27 13.51
N TYR A 160 -1.47 -13.97 12.21
CA TYR A 160 -0.33 -13.57 11.37
C TYR A 160 -0.53 -12.22 10.66
N ILE A 161 -1.64 -11.51 10.89
CA ILE A 161 -1.87 -10.18 10.30
C ILE A 161 -0.73 -9.22 10.64
N GLU A 162 -0.26 -9.21 11.89
CA GLU A 162 0.89 -8.38 12.30
C GLU A 162 2.17 -8.72 11.53
N VAL A 163 2.42 -10.00 11.26
CA VAL A 163 3.57 -10.44 10.46
C VAL A 163 3.47 -9.90 9.03
N ILE A 164 2.27 -9.96 8.44
CA ILE A 164 2.02 -9.45 7.08
C ILE A 164 2.23 -7.93 7.03
N LYS A 165 1.80 -7.18 8.05
CA LYS A 165 2.00 -5.73 8.13
C LYS A 165 3.48 -5.31 8.19
N TYR A 166 4.36 -6.15 8.74
CA TYR A 166 5.81 -5.87 8.74
C TYR A 166 6.49 -6.10 7.39
N LEU A 167 5.82 -6.73 6.42
CA LEU A 167 6.40 -6.98 5.10
C LEU A 167 6.42 -5.68 4.28
N SER A 168 7.57 -5.37 3.71
CA SER A 168 7.77 -4.27 2.76
C SER A 168 7.18 -4.63 1.38
N ILE A 169 5.85 -4.80 1.31
CA ILE A 169 5.12 -5.20 0.09
C ILE A 169 4.03 -4.20 -0.32
N PHE A 170 3.76 -3.20 0.51
CA PHE A 170 2.70 -2.22 0.27
C PHE A 170 3.26 -0.97 -0.40
N PHE A 171 2.40 -0.16 -0.99
CA PHE A 171 2.80 1.09 -1.64
C PHE A 171 1.88 2.19 -1.15
N GLU A 172 2.44 3.35 -0.82
CA GLU A 172 1.66 4.57 -0.61
C GLU A 172 1.31 5.16 -1.99
N VAL A 173 0.16 5.80 -2.12
CA VAL A 173 -0.20 6.51 -3.36
C VAL A 173 0.86 7.58 -3.65
N ASP A 174 1.22 7.76 -4.93
CA ASP A 174 2.29 8.64 -5.41
C ASP A 174 3.72 8.25 -4.98
N HIS A 175 3.92 7.03 -4.46
CA HIS A 175 5.24 6.51 -4.06
C HIS A 175 5.54 5.14 -4.69
N ASP A 176 6.73 5.02 -5.28
CA ASP A 176 7.16 3.81 -6.02
C ASP A 176 7.91 2.78 -5.15
N SER A 177 8.32 3.20 -3.95
CA SER A 177 9.07 2.37 -3.02
C SER A 177 8.13 1.55 -2.15
N PRO A 178 8.37 0.23 -2.00
CA PRO A 178 7.54 -0.57 -1.12
C PRO A 178 7.80 -0.23 0.35
N ILE A 179 6.75 -0.25 1.13
CA ILE A 179 6.71 0.10 2.55
C ILE A 179 6.09 -1.03 3.37
N SER A 180 6.40 -1.03 4.66
CA SER A 180 5.68 -1.78 5.69
C SER A 180 4.62 -0.88 6.34
N LEU A 181 3.62 -1.48 6.99
CA LEU A 181 2.51 -0.74 7.62
C LEU A 181 2.77 -0.44 9.12
N LEU A 182 3.87 -0.92 9.69
CA LEU A 182 4.20 -0.81 11.12
C LEU A 182 5.66 -0.39 11.33
N PRO A 183 5.99 0.27 12.45
CA PRO A 183 5.15 0.55 13.62
C PRO A 183 4.59 1.98 13.65
N GLU A 184 4.43 2.64 12.51
CA GLU A 184 3.93 4.02 12.49
C GLU A 184 2.49 4.06 13.03
N ASN A 185 2.20 4.96 13.97
CA ASN A 185 0.84 5.32 14.40
C ASN A 185 0.12 6.10 13.29
N THR A 186 0.11 5.53 12.09
CA THR A 186 -0.46 6.13 10.90
C THR A 186 -1.79 5.47 10.61
N ASN A 187 -2.80 6.31 10.42
CA ASN A 187 -4.08 5.86 9.90
C ASN A 187 -3.93 5.61 8.41
N TRP A 188 -4.00 4.33 8.02
CA TRP A 188 -3.98 3.91 6.63
C TRP A 188 -5.39 3.82 6.08
N TYR A 189 -5.60 4.36 4.88
CA TYR A 189 -6.88 4.32 4.18
C TYR A 189 -6.70 3.85 2.73
N LEU A 190 -7.75 3.31 2.14
CA LEU A 190 -7.83 3.10 0.69
C LEU A 190 -8.69 4.19 0.08
N LEU A 191 -8.28 4.69 -1.08
CA LEU A 191 -9.09 5.62 -1.86
C LEU A 191 -10.42 4.96 -2.29
N PRO A 192 -11.46 5.73 -2.59
CA PRO A 192 -12.66 5.18 -3.23
C PRO A 192 -12.29 4.55 -4.59
N ARG A 193 -12.96 3.45 -4.99
CA ARG A 193 -12.62 2.71 -6.24
C ARG A 193 -12.61 3.61 -7.48
N ASN A 194 -13.54 4.58 -7.53
CA ASN A 194 -13.69 5.50 -8.65
C ASN A 194 -12.62 6.61 -8.68
N GLU A 195 -11.79 6.71 -7.64
CA GLU A 195 -10.76 7.73 -7.46
C GLU A 195 -9.34 7.19 -7.57
N GLU A 196 -9.13 5.87 -7.54
CA GLU A 196 -7.79 5.26 -7.49
C GLU A 196 -6.88 5.70 -8.66
N ASN A 197 -7.46 5.92 -9.84
CA ASN A 197 -6.73 6.29 -11.06
C ASN A 197 -6.83 7.77 -11.42
N THR A 198 -7.65 8.53 -10.67
CA THR A 198 -8.15 9.86 -11.09
C THR A 198 -8.15 10.89 -9.95
N CYS A 199 -7.78 10.49 -8.73
CA CYS A 199 -7.68 11.38 -7.57
C CYS A 199 -6.67 12.52 -7.78
N GLY A 200 -5.74 12.35 -8.72
CA GLY A 200 -4.65 13.29 -8.96
C GLY A 200 -3.64 13.25 -7.81
N LYS A 201 -3.05 14.40 -7.50
CA LYS A 201 -2.10 14.52 -6.39
C LYS A 201 -2.85 14.54 -5.07
N ILE A 202 -2.46 13.71 -4.11
CA ILE A 202 -3.01 13.77 -2.75
C ILE A 202 -2.56 15.08 -2.10
N ILE A 203 -3.52 15.97 -1.81
CA ILE A 203 -3.29 17.29 -1.21
C ILE A 203 -3.46 17.31 0.32
N TYR A 204 -3.74 16.15 0.90
CA TYR A 204 -4.09 15.98 2.30
C TYR A 204 -2.84 15.99 3.23
N PRO A 205 -2.92 16.58 4.45
CA PRO A 205 -1.80 16.59 5.38
C PRO A 205 -1.40 15.20 5.88
N ARG A 206 -0.09 14.94 5.96
CA ARG A 206 0.47 13.65 6.38
C ARG A 206 0.12 13.23 7.81
N ASN A 207 -0.16 14.17 8.71
CA ASN A 207 -0.47 13.90 10.13
C ASN A 207 -1.86 13.29 10.37
N MET A 208 -2.61 13.14 9.31
CA MET A 208 -4.06 13.03 9.32
C MET A 208 -4.45 11.64 8.73
N GLY A 209 -3.50 11.03 7.99
CA GLY A 209 -3.53 9.67 7.47
C GLY A 209 -2.71 9.56 6.19
N LYS A 210 -2.53 8.33 5.71
CA LYS A 210 -1.89 8.04 4.42
C LYS A 210 -2.76 7.09 3.60
N PHE A 211 -2.62 7.14 2.28
CA PHE A 211 -3.40 6.33 1.37
C PHE A 211 -2.55 5.23 0.75
N LEU A 212 -3.07 4.01 0.75
CA LEU A 212 -2.38 2.88 0.13
C LEU A 212 -2.85 2.69 -1.30
N ASN A 213 -1.89 2.36 -2.15
CA ASN A 213 -2.12 1.98 -3.53
C ASN A 213 -2.71 0.57 -3.60
N THR A 214 -3.73 0.41 -4.44
CA THR A 214 -4.45 -0.85 -4.68
C THR A 214 -4.44 -1.27 -6.15
N SER A 215 -3.45 -0.80 -6.93
CA SER A 215 -3.36 -1.06 -8.37
C SER A 215 -3.29 -2.54 -8.75
N SER A 216 -2.92 -3.42 -7.81
CA SER A 216 -2.96 -4.87 -7.97
C SER A 216 -4.15 -5.47 -7.22
N GLN A 217 -4.93 -6.30 -7.90
CA GLN A 217 -6.03 -7.06 -7.30
C GLN A 217 -5.58 -7.95 -6.13
N ASN A 218 -4.35 -8.46 -6.18
CA ASN A 218 -3.78 -9.26 -5.10
C ASN A 218 -3.46 -8.41 -3.88
N LEU A 219 -2.95 -7.20 -4.09
CA LEU A 219 -2.68 -6.26 -3.00
C LEU A 219 -3.98 -5.73 -2.39
N SER A 220 -4.99 -5.41 -3.20
CA SER A 220 -6.34 -5.02 -2.73
C SER A 220 -6.96 -6.11 -1.86
N TYR A 221 -6.87 -7.38 -2.25
CA TYR A 221 -7.34 -8.50 -1.44
C TYR A 221 -6.63 -8.56 -0.08
N ILE A 222 -5.29 -8.44 -0.05
CA ILE A 222 -4.55 -8.44 1.22
C ILE A 222 -4.98 -7.26 2.10
N LEU A 223 -5.09 -6.07 1.54
CA LEU A 223 -5.44 -4.86 2.30
C LEU A 223 -6.87 -4.88 2.85
N GLU A 224 -7.85 -5.23 2.03
CA GLU A 224 -9.29 -5.20 2.39
C GLU A 224 -9.75 -6.46 3.12
N ASP A 225 -9.38 -7.64 2.60
CA ASP A 225 -9.94 -8.90 3.07
C ASP A 225 -9.14 -9.51 4.22
N ILE A 226 -7.83 -9.28 4.25
CA ILE A 226 -6.94 -9.84 5.27
C ILE A 226 -6.65 -8.82 6.37
N ILE A 227 -6.08 -7.66 6.02
CA ILE A 227 -5.64 -6.65 7.00
C ILE A 227 -6.80 -5.79 7.50
N LYS A 228 -7.88 -5.67 6.73
CA LYS A 228 -9.08 -4.85 7.03
C LYS A 228 -8.80 -3.34 7.04
N ILE A 229 -7.96 -2.86 6.12
CA ILE A 229 -7.81 -1.42 5.88
C ILE A 229 -9.14 -0.86 5.36
N THR A 230 -9.56 0.27 5.92
CA THR A 230 -10.83 0.88 5.56
C THR A 230 -10.72 1.59 4.22
N ARG A 231 -11.63 1.25 3.31
CA ARG A 231 -11.83 1.95 2.05
C ARG A 231 -12.81 3.09 2.26
N LEU A 232 -12.41 4.31 1.89
CA LEU A 232 -13.27 5.47 2.00
C LEU A 232 -14.34 5.46 0.91
N ASP A 233 -15.52 5.97 1.24
CA ASP A 233 -16.49 6.39 0.23
C ASP A 233 -16.07 7.72 -0.40
N SER A 234 -16.53 7.95 -1.64
CA SER A 234 -16.18 9.16 -2.39
C SER A 234 -16.55 10.44 -1.65
N TYR A 235 -17.72 10.46 -1.02
CA TYR A 235 -18.19 11.66 -0.31
C TYR A 235 -17.29 12.00 0.88
N VAL A 236 -17.00 11.05 1.77
CA VAL A 236 -16.11 11.25 2.92
C VAL A 236 -14.72 11.64 2.47
N TYR A 237 -14.20 11.01 1.40
CA TYR A 237 -12.92 11.39 0.82
C TYR A 237 -12.90 12.87 0.40
N TRP A 238 -13.83 13.31 -0.44
CA TRP A 238 -13.86 14.69 -0.92
C TRP A 238 -14.11 15.70 0.22
N GLN A 239 -15.11 15.43 1.06
CA GLN A 239 -15.52 16.34 2.14
C GLN A 239 -14.47 16.51 3.22
N LYS A 240 -13.82 15.42 3.67
CA LYS A 240 -12.89 15.46 4.81
C LYS A 240 -11.42 15.56 4.41
N TYR A 241 -11.05 15.01 3.25
CA TYR A 241 -9.65 14.85 2.87
C TYR A 241 -9.20 15.75 1.72
N VAL A 242 -10.11 16.29 0.91
CA VAL A 242 -9.74 17.12 -0.24
C VAL A 242 -10.16 18.57 -0.07
N ILE A 243 -11.47 18.84 0.04
CA ILE A 243 -12.04 20.19 0.03
C ILE A 243 -11.42 21.12 1.07
N PRO A 244 -11.25 20.72 2.35
CA PRO A 244 -10.70 21.60 3.38
C PRO A 244 -9.28 22.10 3.09
N TYR A 245 -8.56 21.43 2.18
CA TYR A 245 -7.16 21.70 1.89
C TYR A 245 -6.94 22.38 0.55
N LEU A 246 -7.97 22.57 -0.29
CA LEU A 246 -7.84 23.20 -1.60
C LEU A 246 -7.12 24.55 -1.53
N GLY A 247 -7.53 25.43 -0.62
CA GLY A 247 -6.94 26.76 -0.48
C GLY A 247 -5.48 26.82 0.00
N SER A 248 -4.93 25.69 0.46
CA SER A 248 -3.53 25.60 0.91
C SER A 248 -2.55 25.18 -0.18
N GLN A 249 -3.05 24.86 -1.38
CA GLN A 249 -2.26 24.29 -2.46
C GLN A 249 -1.83 25.34 -3.49
N GLN A 250 -0.85 24.99 -4.31
CA GLN A 250 -0.46 25.81 -5.45
C GLN A 250 -1.55 25.77 -6.55
N GLN A 251 -1.75 26.87 -7.27
CA GLN A 251 -2.79 27.00 -8.29
C GLN A 251 -2.80 25.84 -9.30
N ALA A 252 -1.62 25.41 -9.79
CA ALA A 252 -1.53 24.32 -10.76
C ALA A 252 -2.03 22.96 -10.21
N VAL A 253 -1.95 22.76 -8.89
CA VAL A 253 -2.51 21.57 -8.21
C VAL A 253 -4.01 21.75 -8.01
N ILE A 254 -4.44 22.93 -7.54
CA ILE A 254 -5.86 23.27 -7.36
C ILE A 254 -6.63 23.03 -8.65
N ASP A 255 -6.14 23.56 -9.78
CA ASP A 255 -6.82 23.43 -11.07
C ASP A 255 -7.06 21.97 -11.44
N LYS A 256 -6.08 21.08 -11.22
CA LYS A 256 -6.22 19.63 -11.50
C LYS A 256 -7.23 18.96 -10.56
N VAL A 257 -7.18 19.29 -9.28
CA VAL A 257 -8.09 18.70 -8.28
C VAL A 257 -9.52 19.20 -8.48
N VAL A 258 -9.70 20.49 -8.74
CA VAL A 258 -11.01 21.11 -8.97
C VAL A 258 -11.62 20.64 -10.29
N ASP A 259 -10.82 20.48 -11.35
CA ASP A 259 -11.27 19.88 -12.61
C ASP A 259 -11.93 18.52 -12.38
N SER A 260 -11.25 17.67 -11.60
CA SER A 260 -11.69 16.34 -11.18
C SER A 260 -12.93 16.43 -10.27
N LEU A 261 -12.92 17.30 -9.26
CA LEU A 261 -14.06 17.53 -8.36
C LEU A 261 -15.31 17.94 -9.15
N PHE A 262 -15.17 18.86 -10.10
CA PHE A 262 -16.27 19.43 -10.88
C PHE A 262 -16.92 18.43 -11.83
N ASP A 263 -16.16 17.44 -12.33
CA ASP A 263 -16.73 16.32 -13.09
C ASP A 263 -17.64 15.43 -12.24
N ARG A 264 -17.42 15.39 -10.93
CA ARG A 264 -18.18 14.57 -9.97
C ARG A 264 -19.17 15.36 -9.13
N LEU A 265 -19.12 16.69 -9.21
CA LEU A 265 -19.88 17.59 -8.34
C LEU A 265 -21.39 17.28 -8.33
N PRO A 266 -22.07 17.02 -9.49
CA PRO A 266 -23.49 16.68 -9.47
C PRO A 266 -23.79 15.46 -8.58
N PHE A 267 -23.01 14.39 -8.73
CA PHE A 267 -23.17 13.17 -7.93
C PHE A 267 -22.88 13.40 -6.45
N LEU A 268 -21.88 14.21 -6.12
CA LEU A 268 -21.54 14.53 -4.73
C LEU A 268 -22.62 15.38 -4.05
N LEU A 269 -23.27 16.29 -4.79
CA LEU A 269 -24.36 17.12 -4.28
C LEU A 269 -25.67 16.35 -4.10
N ASP A 270 -25.93 15.33 -4.94
CA ASP A 270 -27.06 14.42 -4.73
C ASP A 270 -26.95 13.64 -3.40
N HIS A 271 -25.73 13.40 -2.91
CA HIS A 271 -25.50 12.70 -1.64
C HIS A 271 -25.62 13.63 -0.41
N ASP A 272 -25.18 14.88 -0.52
CA ASP A 272 -25.31 15.85 0.56
C ASP A 272 -25.37 17.29 0.03
N VAL A 273 -26.52 17.92 0.23
CA VAL A 273 -26.77 19.31 -0.17
C VAL A 273 -25.85 20.28 0.58
N ASN A 274 -25.40 19.95 1.80
CA ASN A 274 -24.50 20.82 2.58
C ASN A 274 -23.10 20.92 1.97
N LEU A 275 -22.71 19.97 1.11
CA LEU A 275 -21.41 20.03 0.43
C LEU A 275 -21.29 21.28 -0.45
N LYS A 276 -22.43 21.74 -1.01
CA LYS A 276 -22.53 23.00 -1.74
C LYS A 276 -22.06 24.17 -0.88
N ASP A 277 -22.53 24.25 0.36
CA ASP A 277 -22.20 25.32 1.29
C ASP A 277 -20.75 25.22 1.76
N VAL A 278 -20.24 24.01 1.99
CA VAL A 278 -18.83 23.79 2.34
C VAL A 278 -17.91 24.27 1.20
N LEU A 279 -18.20 23.88 -0.03
CA LEU A 279 -17.44 24.31 -1.22
C LEU A 279 -17.56 25.81 -1.46
N GLY A 280 -18.77 26.36 -1.36
CA GLY A 280 -19.03 27.79 -1.49
C GLY A 280 -18.27 28.63 -0.47
N ARG A 281 -17.98 28.08 0.71
CA ARG A 281 -17.21 28.73 1.78
C ARG A 281 -15.71 28.45 1.75
N THR A 282 -15.24 27.63 0.82
CA THR A 282 -13.82 27.26 0.72
C THR A 282 -13.11 28.17 -0.29
N SER A 283 -11.98 28.75 0.10
CA SER A 283 -11.18 29.60 -0.80
C SER A 283 -10.36 28.74 -1.76
N PHE A 284 -10.68 28.74 -3.04
CA PHE A 284 -9.90 28.03 -4.07
C PHE A 284 -9.97 28.68 -5.45
N VAL A 285 -10.75 29.76 -5.60
CA VAL A 285 -10.96 30.42 -6.90
C VAL A 285 -10.02 31.62 -6.99
N PRO A 286 -9.21 31.74 -8.07
CA PRO A 286 -8.40 32.92 -8.28
C PRO A 286 -9.27 34.12 -8.63
N VAL A 287 -9.03 35.25 -7.96
CA VAL A 287 -9.76 36.51 -8.19
C VAL A 287 -8.96 37.44 -9.10
N GLY A 288 -9.65 38.16 -9.98
CA GLY A 288 -9.06 39.14 -10.88
C GLY A 288 -10.06 40.21 -11.29
N THR A 289 -9.63 41.08 -12.21
CA THR A 289 -10.48 42.14 -12.75
C THR A 289 -11.46 41.59 -13.78
N TYR A 290 -12.46 42.40 -14.15
CA TYR A 290 -13.41 42.04 -15.21
C TYR A 290 -12.70 41.66 -16.52
N LYS A 291 -11.69 42.45 -16.92
CA LYS A 291 -10.88 42.19 -18.12
C LYS A 291 -10.14 40.85 -18.05
N MET A 292 -9.54 40.53 -16.89
CA MET A 292 -8.88 39.24 -16.69
C MET A 292 -9.88 38.08 -16.77
N SER A 293 -11.11 38.27 -16.29
CA SER A 293 -12.17 37.27 -16.40
C SER A 293 -12.55 37.00 -17.86
N GLN A 294 -12.78 38.07 -18.65
CA GLN A 294 -13.08 37.96 -20.08
C GLN A 294 -11.96 37.28 -20.87
N GLN A 295 -10.72 37.62 -20.55
CA GLN A 295 -9.54 37.09 -21.21
C GLN A 295 -9.12 35.72 -20.65
N GLN A 296 -9.75 35.22 -19.58
CA GLN A 296 -9.31 34.02 -18.86
C GLN A 296 -7.82 34.09 -18.48
N GLU A 297 -7.37 35.28 -18.09
CA GLU A 297 -5.98 35.56 -17.71
C GLU A 297 -5.79 35.35 -16.20
N MET A 298 -4.59 34.93 -15.81
CA MET A 298 -4.21 34.82 -14.40
C MET A 298 -3.60 36.13 -13.90
N PRO A 299 -3.99 36.59 -12.69
CA PRO A 299 -3.36 37.74 -12.08
C PRO A 299 -1.89 37.42 -11.74
N ALA A 300 -1.03 38.43 -11.80
CA ALA A 300 0.40 38.28 -11.47
C ALA A 300 0.63 37.80 -10.02
N ARG A 301 -0.25 38.17 -9.10
CA ARG A 301 -0.31 37.65 -7.73
C ARG A 301 -1.65 36.96 -7.54
N VAL A 302 -1.62 35.63 -7.48
CA VAL A 302 -2.84 34.82 -7.30
C VAL A 302 -3.32 34.94 -5.86
N LYS A 303 -4.47 35.58 -5.68
CA LYS A 303 -5.25 35.57 -4.44
C LYS A 303 -6.42 34.61 -4.63
N LEU A 304 -6.57 33.66 -3.72
CA LEU A 304 -7.69 32.73 -3.70
C LEU A 304 -8.81 33.27 -2.83
N VAL A 305 -10.04 33.22 -3.34
CA VAL A 305 -11.25 33.63 -2.62
C VAL A 305 -12.30 32.53 -2.70
N LYS A 306 -13.35 32.69 -1.90
CA LYS A 306 -14.49 31.77 -1.87
C LYS A 306 -15.40 32.03 -3.08
N PRO A 307 -16.06 31.02 -3.65
CA PRO A 307 -17.10 31.24 -4.66
C PRO A 307 -18.14 32.28 -4.24
N THR A 308 -18.53 32.31 -2.95
CA THR A 308 -19.51 33.27 -2.41
C THR A 308 -18.98 34.69 -2.23
N GLU A 309 -17.69 34.94 -2.45
CA GLU A 309 -17.07 36.28 -2.39
C GLU A 309 -16.89 36.90 -3.78
N LEU A 310 -17.31 36.19 -4.84
CA LEU A 310 -17.18 36.60 -6.24
C LEU A 310 -18.49 37.13 -6.79
N PHE A 311 -18.36 38.04 -7.76
CA PHE A 311 -19.48 38.58 -8.53
C PHE A 311 -19.54 37.99 -9.93
N ASP A 312 -20.75 37.84 -10.47
CA ASP A 312 -20.99 37.29 -11.79
C ASP A 312 -20.57 38.28 -12.89
N PRO A 313 -19.49 37.99 -13.65
CA PRO A 313 -19.02 38.85 -14.72
C PRO A 313 -19.92 38.81 -15.98
N GLU A 314 -20.91 37.91 -16.07
CA GLU A 314 -21.91 37.97 -17.15
C GLU A 314 -23.03 38.99 -16.86
N ASP A 315 -23.19 39.43 -15.61
CA ASP A 315 -24.17 40.44 -15.25
C ASP A 315 -23.59 41.85 -15.39
N MET A 316 -23.93 42.52 -16.50
CA MET A 316 -23.45 43.87 -16.77
C MET A 316 -23.93 44.90 -15.75
N THR A 317 -25.03 44.65 -15.04
CA THR A 317 -25.51 45.55 -13.98
C THR A 317 -24.59 45.51 -12.77
N VAL A 318 -24.07 44.33 -12.43
CA VAL A 318 -23.09 44.13 -11.37
C VAL A 318 -21.72 44.65 -11.79
N VAL A 319 -21.28 44.35 -13.00
CA VAL A 319 -19.99 44.82 -13.53
C VAL A 319 -19.88 46.35 -13.51
N GLY A 320 -20.97 47.05 -13.81
CA GLY A 320 -21.01 48.51 -13.79
C GLY A 320 -20.86 49.17 -12.41
N LEU A 321 -20.88 48.38 -11.33
CA LEU A 321 -20.78 48.87 -9.95
C LEU A 321 -19.33 48.90 -9.43
N PHE A 322 -18.41 48.24 -10.13
CA PHE A 322 -17.02 48.08 -9.71
C PHE A 322 -16.07 48.87 -10.62
N PHE A 323 -14.94 49.31 -10.07
CA PHE A 323 -13.87 49.96 -10.85
C PHE A 323 -13.09 48.93 -11.69
N GLU A 324 -12.47 49.37 -12.78
CA GLU A 324 -11.76 48.48 -13.72
C GLU A 324 -10.64 47.65 -13.07
N GLU A 325 -10.01 48.19 -12.03
CA GLU A 325 -8.89 47.56 -11.30
C GLU A 325 -9.34 46.70 -10.12
N GLU A 326 -10.64 46.66 -9.80
CA GLU A 326 -11.14 45.89 -8.67
C GLU A 326 -11.12 44.38 -8.96
N GLN A 327 -10.48 43.65 -8.05
CA GLN A 327 -10.34 42.20 -8.14
C GLN A 327 -11.47 41.53 -7.37
N VAL A 328 -12.63 41.43 -8.02
CA VAL A 328 -13.85 40.85 -7.44
C VAL A 328 -14.51 39.78 -8.35
N PHE A 329 -13.90 39.49 -9.51
CA PHE A 329 -14.41 38.55 -10.50
C PHE A 329 -13.53 37.29 -10.58
N PRO A 330 -14.07 36.14 -11.01
CA PRO A 330 -13.27 34.93 -11.21
C PRO A 330 -12.27 35.11 -12.36
N ALA A 331 -11.06 34.61 -12.20
CA ALA A 331 -9.97 34.74 -13.18
C ALA A 331 -9.53 33.40 -13.77
N GLY A 332 -8.74 33.44 -14.85
CA GLY A 332 -8.20 32.23 -15.48
C GLY A 332 -9.27 31.32 -16.04
N ARG A 333 -9.14 30.01 -15.79
CA ARG A 333 -10.11 29.00 -16.23
C ARG A 333 -11.50 29.17 -15.62
N TYR A 334 -11.61 29.93 -14.53
CA TYR A 334 -12.87 30.23 -13.86
C TYR A 334 -13.57 31.46 -14.44
N GLY A 335 -12.92 32.23 -15.32
CA GLY A 335 -13.50 33.41 -15.96
C GLY A 335 -14.53 33.09 -17.03
N ILE A 336 -15.08 34.13 -17.64
CA ILE A 336 -16.14 34.05 -18.66
C ILE A 336 -15.76 33.05 -19.76
N PRO A 337 -16.64 32.09 -20.10
CA PRO A 337 -16.40 31.16 -21.20
C PRO A 337 -16.14 31.89 -22.51
N ARG A 338 -15.02 31.61 -23.19
CA ARG A 338 -14.78 32.10 -24.56
C ARG A 338 -15.71 31.46 -25.60
N ASN A 339 -16.20 30.23 -25.33
CA ASN A 339 -17.13 29.50 -26.17
C ASN A 339 -18.42 29.20 -25.40
N LYS A 340 -19.59 29.38 -26.03
CA LYS A 340 -20.92 29.14 -25.43
C LYS A 340 -21.21 27.67 -25.03
N PHE A 341 -20.35 26.72 -25.42
CA PHE A 341 -20.58 25.28 -25.26
C PHE A 341 -19.91 24.68 -24.00
N SER A 342 -20.06 25.38 -22.88
CA SER A 342 -19.66 25.00 -21.51
C SER A 342 -18.22 25.37 -21.10
N ASN A 343 -18.15 26.25 -20.11
CA ASN A 343 -17.05 26.27 -19.15
C ASN A 343 -17.61 25.70 -17.84
N LYS A 344 -17.40 24.40 -17.62
CA LYS A 344 -17.89 23.71 -16.39
C LYS A 344 -17.46 24.44 -15.12
N PHE A 345 -16.29 25.08 -15.12
CA PHE A 345 -15.80 25.84 -13.98
C PHE A 345 -16.73 26.99 -13.65
N PHE A 346 -17.03 27.83 -14.63
CA PHE A 346 -17.89 28.99 -14.44
C PHE A 346 -19.32 28.60 -14.05
N SER A 347 -19.91 27.61 -14.72
CA SER A 347 -21.25 27.10 -14.38
C SER A 347 -21.32 26.54 -12.95
N ASN A 348 -20.28 25.82 -12.52
CA ASN A 348 -20.21 25.32 -11.16
C ASN A 348 -19.99 26.44 -10.14
N LEU A 349 -19.30 27.54 -10.47
CA LEU A 349 -19.19 28.70 -9.57
C LEU A 349 -20.55 29.37 -9.32
N LYS A 350 -21.38 29.53 -10.37
CA LYS A 350 -22.77 29.99 -10.20
C LYS A 350 -23.53 29.07 -9.25
N LEU A 351 -23.40 27.76 -9.45
CA LEU A 351 -24.02 26.78 -8.57
C LEU A 351 -23.50 26.89 -7.13
N LEU A 352 -22.22 27.20 -6.90
CA LEU A 352 -21.60 27.33 -5.57
C LEU A 352 -21.88 28.67 -4.87
N GLY A 353 -22.68 29.56 -5.45
CA GLY A 353 -23.15 30.79 -4.79
C GLY A 353 -22.40 32.06 -5.17
N MET A 354 -21.80 32.12 -6.37
CA MET A 354 -21.34 33.38 -6.96
C MET A 354 -22.50 34.37 -7.06
N LYS A 355 -22.25 35.64 -6.71
CA LYS A 355 -23.29 36.67 -6.56
C LYS A 355 -23.72 37.24 -7.91
N SER A 356 -25.03 37.27 -8.15
CA SER A 356 -25.65 38.00 -9.26
C SER A 356 -26.06 39.43 -8.88
N ASP A 357 -25.99 39.79 -7.59
CA ASP A 357 -26.48 41.07 -7.07
C ASP A 357 -25.64 41.51 -5.86
N LEU A 358 -25.64 42.81 -5.56
CA LEU A 358 -25.08 43.34 -4.31
C LEU A 358 -26.03 43.06 -3.13
N SER A 359 -25.51 42.50 -2.05
CA SER A 359 -26.23 42.40 -0.79
C SER A 359 -25.93 43.60 0.12
N SER A 360 -26.70 43.79 1.18
CA SER A 360 -26.44 44.84 2.18
C SER A 360 -25.13 44.68 2.95
N ASN A 361 -24.41 43.57 2.76
CA ASN A 361 -23.15 43.24 3.42
C ASN A 361 -21.92 43.38 2.49
N ASP A 362 -22.14 43.82 1.25
CA ASP A 362 -21.11 44.10 0.23
C ASP A 362 -20.82 45.60 0.19
#